data_AF-A0A2S2DS60-F1
#
_entry.id   AF-A0A2S2DS60-F1
#
_cell.length_a   1.000
_cell.length_b   1.000
_cell.length_c   1.000
_cell.angle_alpha   90.00
_cell.angle_beta   90.00
_cell.angle_gamma   90.00
#
_symmetry.space_group_name_H-M   'P 1'
#
loop_
_entity.id
_entity.type
_entity.pdbx_description
1 polymer ?
#
loop_
_entity_poly.entity_id
_entity_poly.type
_entity_poly.pdbx_seq_one_letter_code
_entity_poly.pdbx_strand_id
1 'polypeptide(L)'
;MPLDRPALAVLVDVFYHQVRRDPLLGPVFAGMIADGEWDHHKQRMVSFWSTAILKAREFRGNVVGKHQAMPQLTPAHFARWLALFEETAGSLFAPADAAALVDAARGMARGLQIGLFGRAA
;
A
#
# COMPACT_ATOMS: atom_id res chain seq x y z
N MET A 1 2.84 -15.21 10.57
CA MET A 1 4.24 -14.79 10.78
C MET A 1 4.30 -13.73 11.88
N PRO A 2 5.41 -13.54 12.62
CA PRO A 2 5.55 -12.41 13.53
C PRO A 2 5.53 -11.08 12.76
N LEU A 3 4.99 -10.03 13.37
CA LEU A 3 4.94 -8.70 12.77
C LEU A 3 6.28 -7.96 12.95
N ASP A 4 7.20 -8.18 12.00
CA ASP A 4 8.52 -7.55 11.95
C ASP A 4 8.89 -7.08 10.53
N ARG A 5 10.05 -6.43 10.39
CA ARG A 5 10.49 -5.85 9.11
C ARG A 5 10.69 -6.92 8.00
N PRO A 6 11.32 -8.09 8.26
CA PRO A 6 11.35 -9.19 7.29
C PRO A 6 9.96 -9.64 6.84
N ALA A 7 9.00 -9.80 7.75
CA ALA A 7 7.63 -10.17 7.40
C ALA A 7 6.93 -9.07 6.58
N LEU A 8 7.18 -7.80 6.86
CA LEU A 8 6.70 -6.68 6.03
C LEU A 8 7.30 -6.70 4.62
N ALA A 9 8.54 -7.16 4.44
CA ALA A 9 9.11 -7.35 3.11
C ALA A 9 8.38 -8.43 2.31
N VAL A 10 8.02 -9.55 2.96
CA VAL A 10 7.21 -10.60 2.34
C VAL A 10 5.82 -10.08 1.99
N LEU A 11 5.16 -9.37 2.92
CA LEU A 11 3.85 -8.74 2.67
C LEU A 11 3.89 -7.83 1.44
N VAL A 12 4.88 -6.93 1.37
CA VAL A 12 5.03 -5.98 0.27
C VAL A 12 5.27 -6.70 -1.05
N ASP A 13 6.13 -7.72 -1.07
CA ASP A 13 6.43 -8.46 -2.30
C ASP A 13 5.19 -9.20 -2.83
N VAL A 14 4.50 -9.97 -1.97
CA VAL A 14 3.28 -10.71 -2.34
C VAL A 14 2.17 -9.75 -2.76
N PHE A 15 1.99 -8.65 -2.03
CA PHE A 15 0.97 -7.66 -2.33
C PHE A 15 1.21 -7.00 -3.70
N TYR A 16 2.42 -6.53 -3.99
CA TYR A 16 2.70 -5.87 -5.26
C TYR A 16 2.74 -6.83 -6.44
N HIS A 17 3.06 -8.11 -6.23
CA HIS A 17 2.86 -9.13 -7.26
C HIS A 17 1.38 -9.24 -7.67
N GLN A 18 0.45 -9.18 -6.72
CA GLN A 18 -1.00 -9.19 -7.02
C GLN A 18 -1.46 -7.88 -7.66
N VAL A 19 -1.04 -6.72 -7.14
CA VAL A 19 -1.37 -5.40 -7.68
C VAL A 19 -0.98 -5.27 -9.15
N ARG A 20 0.21 -5.78 -9.54
CA ARG A 20 0.68 -5.73 -10.94
C ARG A 20 -0.21 -6.50 -11.91
N ARG A 21 -0.87 -7.55 -11.43
CA ARG A 21 -1.72 -8.44 -12.24
C ARG A 21 -3.19 -8.04 -12.21
N ASP A 22 -3.55 -7.13 -11.31
CA ASP A 22 -4.91 -6.65 -11.17
C ASP A 22 -5.31 -5.77 -12.36
N PRO A 23 -6.47 -6.00 -13.01
CA PRO A 23 -6.85 -5.26 -14.21
C PRO A 23 -7.18 -3.78 -13.93
N LEU A 24 -7.55 -3.41 -12.71
CA LEU A 24 -7.85 -2.03 -12.34
C LEU A 24 -6.59 -1.29 -11.85
N LEU A 25 -5.77 -1.94 -11.01
CA LEU A 25 -4.60 -1.31 -10.42
C LEU A 25 -3.35 -1.41 -11.30
N GLY A 26 -3.16 -2.55 -11.97
CA GLY A 26 -1.98 -2.83 -12.80
C GLY A 26 -1.65 -1.70 -13.78
N PRO A 27 -2.61 -1.19 -14.59
CA PRO A 27 -2.36 -0.08 -15.50
C PRO A 27 -1.93 1.22 -14.80
N VAL A 28 -2.48 1.52 -13.62
CA VAL A 28 -2.09 2.72 -12.84
C VAL A 28 -0.63 2.62 -12.40
N PHE A 29 -0.21 1.47 -11.87
CA PHE A 29 1.16 1.29 -11.42
C PHE A 29 2.15 1.17 -12.57
N ALA A 30 1.79 0.50 -13.67
CA ALA A 30 2.63 0.42 -14.86
C ALA A 30 2.90 1.78 -15.51
N GLY A 31 1.95 2.73 -15.42
CA GLY A 31 2.16 4.11 -15.87
C GLY A 31 3.08 4.94 -14.96
N MET A 32 3.33 4.49 -13.73
CA MET A 32 4.08 5.26 -12.72
C MET A 32 5.43 4.64 -12.34
N ILE A 33 5.60 3.33 -12.56
CA ILE A 33 6.78 2.56 -12.16
C ILE A 33 7.26 1.77 -13.37
N ALA A 34 8.44 2.13 -13.87
CA ALA A 34 9.09 1.37 -14.93
C ALA A 34 9.47 -0.04 -14.45
N ASP A 35 9.53 -1.02 -15.36
CA ASP A 35 9.76 -2.42 -14.98
C ASP A 35 11.07 -2.65 -14.21
N GLY A 36 12.11 -1.86 -14.46
CA GLY A 36 13.38 -1.90 -13.72
C GLY A 36 13.35 -1.29 -12.32
N GLU A 37 12.28 -0.55 -11.97
CA GLU A 37 12.19 0.24 -10.73
C GLU A 37 11.35 -0.44 -9.63
N TRP A 38 10.82 -1.64 -9.89
CA TRP A 38 9.95 -2.34 -8.94
C TRP A 38 10.64 -2.71 -7.64
N ASP A 39 11.90 -3.13 -7.67
CA ASP A 39 12.62 -3.48 -6.45
C ASP A 39 12.88 -2.25 -5.58
N HIS A 40 13.23 -1.12 -6.19
CA HIS A 40 13.35 0.15 -5.47
C HIS A 40 12.01 0.59 -4.88
N HIS A 41 10.91 0.49 -5.63
CA HIS A 41 9.58 0.79 -5.11
C HIS A 41 9.20 -0.11 -3.94
N LYS A 42 9.38 -1.43 -4.07
CA LYS A 42 9.13 -2.39 -2.98
C LYS A 42 9.94 -2.05 -1.73
N GLN A 43 11.24 -1.77 -1.86
CA GLN A 43 12.08 -1.37 -0.72
C GLN A 43 11.55 -0.11 -0.03
N ARG A 44 11.13 0.91 -0.80
CA ARG A 44 10.51 2.12 -0.23
C ARG A 44 9.21 1.80 0.52
N MET A 45 8.42 0.85 0.02
CA MET A 45 7.18 0.41 0.67
C MET A 45 7.43 -0.39 1.94
N VAL A 46 8.51 -1.19 2.00
CA VAL A 46 8.94 -1.83 3.26
C VAL A 46 9.28 -0.77 4.31
N SER A 47 10.04 0.26 3.95
CA SER A 47 10.34 1.37 4.87
C SER A 47 9.08 2.11 5.30
N PHE A 48 8.14 2.35 4.37
CA PHE A 48 6.86 2.99 4.66
C PHE A 48 6.06 2.21 5.71
N TRP A 49 5.84 0.91 5.49
CA TRP A 49 5.10 0.08 6.43
C TRP A 49 5.82 -0.13 7.75
N SER A 50 7.15 -0.22 7.72
CA SER A 50 7.95 -0.28 8.96
C SER A 50 7.77 1.00 9.79
N THR A 51 7.69 2.17 9.15
CA THR A 51 7.36 3.42 9.84
C THR A 51 5.92 3.44 10.34
N ALA A 52 4.95 2.99 9.54
CA ALA A 52 3.54 3.03 9.91
C ALA A 52 3.18 2.07 11.06
N ILE A 53 3.76 0.87 11.06
CA ILE A 53 3.37 -0.22 11.97
C ILE A 53 4.35 -0.37 13.13
N LEU A 54 5.65 -0.39 12.82
CA LEU A 54 6.70 -0.62 13.83
C LEU A 54 7.21 0.69 14.43
N LYS A 55 6.65 1.85 14.03
CA LYS A 55 7.11 3.20 14.43
C LYS A 55 8.59 3.44 14.11
N ALA A 56 9.12 2.74 13.10
CA ALA A 56 10.47 2.96 12.61
C ALA A 56 10.59 4.37 12.00
N ARG A 57 11.80 4.92 11.93
CA ARG A 57 12.06 6.24 11.33
C ARG A 57 12.74 6.13 9.97
N GLU A 58 12.29 5.17 9.15
CA GLU A 58 12.91 4.78 7.89
C GLU A 58 12.30 5.49 6.66
N PHE A 59 11.00 5.81 6.68
CA PHE A 59 10.34 6.45 5.55
C PHE A 59 10.31 7.97 5.64
N ARG A 60 10.60 8.62 4.50
CA ARG A 60 10.42 10.06 4.30
C ARG A 60 9.82 10.31 2.91
N GLY A 61 8.79 11.14 2.85
CA GLY A 61 8.19 11.56 1.58
C GLY A 61 6.78 12.16 1.73
N ASN A 62 6.37 12.93 0.73
CA ASN A 62 5.01 13.46 0.63
C ASN A 62 4.11 12.48 -0.11
N VAL A 63 3.45 11.58 0.62
CA VAL A 63 2.57 10.55 0.05
C VAL A 63 1.36 11.18 -0.63
N VAL A 64 0.71 12.16 0.02
CA VAL A 64 -0.48 12.84 -0.53
C VAL A 64 -0.15 13.51 -1.86
N GLY A 65 0.93 14.31 -1.91
CA GLY A 65 1.33 15.01 -3.13
C GLY A 65 1.64 14.07 -4.29
N LYS A 66 2.20 12.87 -4.03
CA LYS A 66 2.42 11.86 -5.07
C LYS A 66 1.12 11.32 -5.65
N HIS A 67 0.10 11.10 -4.82
CA HIS A 67 -1.21 10.60 -5.29
C HIS A 67 -2.05 11.69 -5.94
N GLN A 68 -1.95 12.95 -5.48
CA GLN A 68 -2.60 14.09 -6.14
C GLN A 68 -2.11 14.30 -7.58
N ALA A 69 -0.85 13.95 -7.87
CA ALA A 69 -0.30 14.00 -9.22
C ALA A 69 -0.80 12.88 -10.16
N MET A 70 -1.69 12.00 -9.69
CA MET A 70 -2.26 10.87 -10.45
C MET A 70 -3.76 11.13 -10.70
N PRO A 71 -4.14 11.90 -11.74
CA PRO A 71 -5.52 12.31 -11.99
C PRO A 71 -6.47 11.13 -12.31
N GLN A 72 -5.92 9.97 -12.69
CA GLN A 72 -6.67 8.75 -12.98
C GLN A 72 -7.16 8.00 -11.73
N LEU A 73 -6.70 8.38 -10.53
CA LEU A 73 -7.14 7.73 -9.30
C LEU A 73 -8.61 8.02 -9.01
N THR A 74 -9.33 6.98 -8.63
CA THR A 74 -10.75 7.04 -8.25
C THR A 74 -10.97 6.25 -6.96
N PRO A 75 -12.09 6.46 -6.23
CA PRO A 75 -12.42 5.65 -5.06
C PRO A 75 -12.40 4.14 -5.30
N ALA A 76 -12.74 3.69 -6.51
CA ALA A 76 -12.70 2.27 -6.88
C ALA A 76 -11.27 1.69 -6.82
N HIS A 77 -10.25 2.48 -7.20
CA HIS A 77 -8.86 2.05 -7.08
C HIS A 77 -8.46 1.87 -5.61
N PHE A 78 -8.85 2.80 -4.74
CA PHE A 78 -8.59 2.68 -3.30
C PHE A 78 -9.28 1.46 -2.69
N ALA A 79 -10.55 1.24 -3.02
CA ALA A 79 -11.30 0.08 -2.55
C ALA A 79 -10.65 -1.24 -3.01
N ARG A 80 -10.23 -1.32 -4.29
CA ARG A 80 -9.58 -2.52 -4.81
C ARG A 80 -8.21 -2.76 -4.19
N TRP A 81 -7.42 -1.71 -4.00
CA TRP A 81 -6.11 -1.78 -3.36
C TRP A 81 -6.23 -2.26 -1.91
N LEU A 82 -7.23 -1.75 -1.16
CA LEU A 82 -7.50 -2.19 0.21
C LEU A 82 -7.94 -3.65 0.27
N ALA A 83 -8.81 -4.09 -0.64
CA ALA A 83 -9.26 -5.48 -0.71
C ALA A 83 -8.09 -6.45 -0.92
N LEU A 84 -7.19 -6.16 -1.87
CA LEU A 84 -5.99 -6.97 -2.10
C LEU A 84 -5.04 -6.94 -0.89
N PHE A 85 -4.91 -5.80 -0.22
CA PHE A 85 -4.05 -5.68 0.94
C PHE A 85 -4.59 -6.50 2.12
N GLU A 86 -5.89 -6.45 2.35
CA GLU A 86 -6.59 -7.24 3.38
C GLU A 86 -6.49 -8.73 3.11
N GLU A 87 -6.71 -9.17 1.87
CA GLU A 87 -6.50 -10.56 1.46
C GLU A 87 -5.05 -11.01 1.72
N THR A 88 -4.08 -10.20 1.31
CA THR A 88 -2.66 -10.53 1.47
C THR A 88 -2.29 -10.59 2.96
N ALA A 89 -2.66 -9.60 3.75
CA ALA A 89 -2.37 -9.56 5.18
C ALA A 89 -3.02 -10.74 5.93
N GLY A 90 -4.28 -11.04 5.63
CA GLY A 90 -5.01 -12.18 6.22
C GLY A 90 -4.40 -13.54 5.88
N SER A 91 -3.74 -13.66 4.72
CA SER A 91 -3.05 -14.90 4.33
C SER A 91 -1.69 -15.12 5.01
N LEU A 92 -1.03 -14.05 5.48
CA LEU A 92 0.36 -14.11 5.98
C LEU A 92 0.48 -13.99 7.51
N PHE A 93 -0.46 -13.27 8.14
CA PHE A 93 -0.36 -12.88 9.54
C PHE A 93 -1.45 -13.51 10.40
N ALA A 94 -1.21 -13.57 11.71
CA ALA A 94 -2.25 -13.93 12.66
C ALA A 94 -3.37 -12.87 12.63
N PRO A 95 -4.62 -13.21 12.97
CA PRO A 95 -5.76 -12.30 12.85
C PRO A 95 -5.56 -10.93 13.50
N ALA A 96 -4.91 -10.87 14.67
CA ALA A 96 -4.64 -9.61 15.36
C ALA A 96 -3.65 -8.70 14.59
N ASP A 97 -2.57 -9.28 14.07
CA ASP A 97 -1.56 -8.54 13.30
C ASP A 97 -2.09 -8.12 11.93
N ALA A 98 -2.85 -9.00 11.26
CA ALA A 98 -3.53 -8.67 10.01
C ALA A 98 -4.52 -7.51 10.19
N ALA A 99 -5.32 -7.53 11.26
CA ALA A 99 -6.23 -6.44 11.58
C ALA A 99 -5.49 -5.10 11.79
N ALA A 100 -4.39 -5.10 12.55
CA ALA A 100 -3.58 -3.89 12.75
C ALA A 100 -3.02 -3.31 11.44
N LEU A 101 -2.53 -4.18 10.54
CA LEU A 101 -2.07 -3.79 9.20
C LEU A 101 -3.20 -3.18 8.37
N VAL A 102 -4.36 -3.83 8.35
CA VAL A 102 -5.53 -3.39 7.58
C VAL A 102 -6.10 -2.08 8.11
N ASP A 103 -6.15 -1.87 9.42
CA ASP A 103 -6.63 -0.63 10.01
C ASP A 103 -5.70 0.55 9.67
N ALA A 104 -4.39 0.34 9.70
CA ALA A 104 -3.42 1.33 9.24
C ALA A 104 -3.61 1.64 7.75
N ALA A 105 -3.77 0.62 6.91
CA ALA A 105 -4.03 0.75 5.48
C ALA A 105 -5.29 1.58 5.20
N ARG A 106 -6.39 1.25 5.86
CA ARG A 106 -7.68 1.96 5.76
C ARG A 106 -7.54 3.41 6.23
N GLY A 107 -6.81 3.68 7.31
CA GLY A 107 -6.52 5.03 7.79
C GLY A 107 -5.80 5.88 6.74
N MET A 108 -4.77 5.33 6.10
CA MET A 108 -4.02 6.02 5.05
C MET A 108 -4.86 6.24 3.79
N ALA A 109 -5.63 5.23 3.36
CA ALA A 109 -6.54 5.36 2.23
C ALA A 109 -7.59 6.46 2.48
N ARG A 110 -8.17 6.55 3.69
CA ARG A 110 -9.09 7.64 4.04
C ARG A 110 -8.42 9.01 3.94
N GLY A 111 -7.21 9.17 4.51
CA GLY A 111 -6.48 10.43 4.45
C GLY A 111 -6.15 10.87 3.03
N LEU A 112 -5.73 9.92 2.17
CA LEU A 112 -5.49 10.18 0.75
C LEU A 112 -6.78 10.58 0.04
N GLN A 113 -7.86 9.83 0.20
CA GLN A 113 -9.14 10.15 -0.45
C GLN A 113 -9.67 11.53 -0.04
N ILE A 114 -9.55 11.92 1.23
CA ILE A 114 -9.90 13.29 1.66
C ILE A 114 -9.02 14.32 0.93
N GLY A 115 -7.71 14.10 0.87
CA GLY A 115 -6.77 15.02 0.21
C GLY A 115 -6.93 15.09 -1.31
N LEU A 116 -7.47 14.05 -1.96
CA LEU A 116 -7.67 14.00 -3.41
C LEU A 116 -9.09 14.44 -3.83
N PHE A 117 -10.11 14.07 -3.05
CA PHE A 117 -11.51 14.18 -3.44
C PHE A 117 -12.35 15.06 -2.52
N GLY A 118 -11.76 15.62 -1.45
CA GLY A 118 -12.47 16.42 -0.45
C GLY A 118 -13.38 15.60 0.50
N ARG A 119 -13.43 14.28 0.33
CA ARG A 119 -14.17 13.33 1.18
C ARG A 119 -13.58 11.93 1.07
N ALA A 120 -13.73 11.13 2.11
CA ALA A 120 -13.56 9.68 2.00
C ALA A 120 -14.83 9.07 1.39
N ALA A 121 -14.66 8.08 0.52
CA ALA A 121 -15.75 7.23 0.03
C ALA A 121 -16.00 6.06 0.98
#